data_AF-A0A523K3N0-F1
#
_entry.id   AF-A0A523K3N0-F1
#
_cell.length_a   1.000
_cell.length_b   1.000
_cell.length_c   1.000
_cell.angle_alpha   90.00
_cell.angle_beta   90.00
_cell.angle_gamma   90.00
#
_symmetry.space_group_name_H-M   'P 1'
#
loop_
_entity.id
_entity.type
_entity.pdbx_description
1 polymer ?
#
loop_
_entity_poly.entity_id
_entity_poly.type
_entity_poly.pdbx_seq_one_letter_code
_entity_poly.pdbx_strand_id
1 'polypeptide(L)'
;MSEYVETGDLRVDKALHELVRDEIAPRTGVDAAAFWQSLGKIVADLGPENAALLRKRDTLQKQLDDWHREREGRDIDSAEYRKFLLNIGYMAPEGDAFEASTTN
;
A
#
# COMPACT_ATOMS: atom_id res chain seq x y z
N MET A 1 12.16 22.98 14.13
CA MET A 1 10.70 22.92 13.93
C MET A 1 10.47 22.61 12.47
N SER A 2 9.61 21.64 12.15
CA SER A 2 9.25 21.35 10.75
C SER A 2 8.36 22.47 10.23
N GLU A 3 8.83 23.18 9.21
CA GLU A 3 8.04 24.16 8.45
C GLU A 3 7.33 23.44 7.31
N TYR A 4 6.07 23.78 7.06
CA TYR A 4 5.25 23.11 6.05
C TYR A 4 4.72 24.11 5.03
N VAL A 5 4.54 23.63 3.80
CA VAL A 5 3.93 24.36 2.68
C VAL A 5 2.63 23.66 2.30
N GLU A 6 1.56 24.42 2.15
CA GLU A 6 0.30 23.94 1.59
C GLU A 6 0.35 24.02 0.06
N THR A 7 0.12 22.89 -0.61
CA THR A 7 0.22 22.78 -2.07
C THR A 7 -0.53 21.54 -2.55
N GLY A 8 -1.32 21.66 -3.62
CA GLY A 8 -2.08 20.53 -4.18
C GLY A 8 -2.94 19.79 -3.15
N ASP A 9 -3.61 20.51 -2.25
CA ASP A 9 -4.38 19.94 -1.13
C ASP A 9 -3.56 19.05 -0.16
N LEU A 10 -2.23 19.12 -0.24
CA LEU A 10 -1.29 18.48 0.66
C LEU A 10 -0.65 19.51 1.59
N ARG A 11 -0.16 19.02 2.73
CA ARG A 11 0.75 19.75 3.61
C ARG A 11 2.10 19.05 3.59
N VAL A 12 3.07 19.64 2.90
CA VAL A 12 4.37 19.04 2.60
C VAL A 12 5.46 19.72 3.42
N ASP A 13 6.42 18.96 3.94
CA ASP A 13 7.60 19.52 4.60
C ASP A 13 8.33 20.47 3.63
N LYS A 14 8.70 21.65 4.11
CA LYS A 14 9.26 22.71 3.26
C LYS A 14 10.54 22.26 2.56
N ALA A 15 11.42 21.51 3.23
CA ALA A 15 12.67 21.06 2.61
C ALA A 15 12.39 20.12 1.43
N LEU A 16 11.40 19.23 1.56
CA LEU A 16 10.98 18.36 0.46
C LEU A 16 10.32 19.16 -0.68
N HIS A 17 9.49 20.14 -0.34
CA HIS A 17 8.84 20.99 -1.33
C HIS A 17 9.86 21.79 -2.17
N GLU A 18 10.83 22.42 -1.50
CA GLU A 18 11.90 23.20 -2.14
C GLU A 18 12.83 22.31 -2.97
N LEU A 19 13.20 21.14 -2.47
CA LEU A 19 13.99 20.15 -3.22
C LEU A 19 13.31 19.78 -4.55
N VAL A 20 12.01 19.45 -4.52
CA VAL A 20 11.27 19.08 -5.73
C VAL A 20 11.18 20.26 -6.70
N ARG A 21 10.87 21.46 -6.19
CA ARG A 21 10.69 22.66 -7.00
C ARG A 21 11.99 23.15 -7.65
N ASP A 22 13.07 23.23 -6.89
CA ASP A 22 14.28 23.96 -7.27
C ASP A 22 15.38 23.06 -7.85
N GLU A 23 15.44 21.79 -7.42
CA GLU A 23 16.55 20.89 -7.81
C GLU A 23 16.09 19.76 -8.75
N ILE A 24 14.90 19.21 -8.53
CA ILE A 24 14.40 18.04 -9.28
C ILE A 24 13.65 18.47 -10.54
N ALA A 25 12.52 19.18 -10.39
CA ALA A 25 11.58 19.50 -11.46
C ALA A 25 12.23 20.23 -12.68
N PRO A 26 13.17 21.19 -12.51
CA PRO A 26 13.71 21.94 -13.65
C PRO A 26 14.39 21.06 -14.72
N ARG A 27 14.88 19.86 -14.35
CA ARG A 27 15.57 18.94 -15.28
C ARG A 27 14.68 17.84 -15.83
N THR A 28 13.42 17.73 -15.38
CA THR A 28 12.50 16.67 -15.82
C THR A 28 11.53 17.14 -16.89
N GLY A 29 11.39 18.45 -17.09
CA GLY A 29 10.36 19.04 -17.96
C GLY A 29 8.96 19.01 -17.35
N VAL A 30 8.82 18.63 -16.07
CA VAL A 30 7.56 18.62 -15.33
C VAL A 30 7.43 19.91 -14.53
N ASP A 31 6.29 20.59 -14.66
CA ASP A 31 5.97 21.74 -13.82
C ASP A 31 5.74 21.31 -12.37
N ALA A 32 6.40 21.97 -11.42
CA ALA A 32 6.37 21.60 -10.01
C ALA A 32 4.97 21.77 -9.40
N ALA A 33 4.22 22.81 -9.79
CA ALA A 33 2.87 23.03 -9.27
C ALA A 33 1.90 21.97 -9.80
N ALA A 34 1.96 21.64 -11.09
CA ALA A 34 1.18 20.57 -11.70
C ALA A 34 1.50 19.19 -11.10
N PHE A 35 2.77 18.94 -10.77
CA PHE A 35 3.18 17.74 -10.05
C PHE A 35 2.49 17.63 -8.69
N TRP A 36 2.56 18.67 -7.85
CA TRP A 36 1.95 18.65 -6.52
C TRP A 36 0.43 18.52 -6.56
N GLN A 37 -0.23 19.19 -7.50
CA GLN A 37 -1.67 19.05 -7.73
C GLN A 37 -2.05 17.62 -8.13
N SER A 38 -1.28 17.00 -9.03
CA SER A 38 -1.53 15.62 -9.47
C SER A 38 -1.27 14.62 -8.34
N LEU A 39 -0.19 14.80 -7.58
CA LEU A 39 0.12 13.98 -6.43
C LEU A 39 -0.97 14.09 -5.35
N GLY A 40 -1.44 15.30 -5.07
CA GLY A 40 -2.54 15.55 -4.14
C GLY A 40 -3.79 14.75 -4.47
N LYS A 41 -4.20 14.78 -5.74
CA LYS A 41 -5.31 13.99 -6.24
C LYS A 41 -5.08 12.48 -6.06
N ILE A 42 -3.90 11.97 -6.45
CA ILE A 42 -3.55 10.55 -6.30
C ILE A 42 -3.60 10.12 -4.83
N VAL A 43 -3.08 10.95 -3.92
CA VAL A 43 -3.10 10.68 -2.48
C VAL A 43 -4.53 10.70 -1.93
N ALA A 44 -5.37 11.63 -2.38
CA ALA A 44 -6.78 11.67 -1.98
C ALA A 44 -7.54 10.43 -2.45
N ASP A 45 -7.31 9.99 -3.69
CA ASP A 45 -8.01 8.86 -4.30
C ASP A 45 -7.51 7.52 -3.73
N LEU A 46 -6.19 7.31 -3.63
CA LEU A 46 -5.58 6.02 -3.28
C LEU A 46 -5.16 5.90 -1.81
N GLY A 47 -5.08 7.01 -1.08
CA GLY A 47 -4.75 7.01 0.35
C GLY A 47 -5.70 6.14 1.19
N PRO A 48 -7.04 6.28 1.04
CA PRO A 48 -8.00 5.43 1.74
C PRO A 48 -7.87 3.95 1.39
N GLU A 49 -7.59 3.63 0.12
CA GLU A 49 -7.40 2.25 -0.34
C GLU A 49 -6.12 1.63 0.27
N ASN A 50 -5.00 2.36 0.25
CA ASN A 50 -3.76 1.91 0.88
C ASN A 50 -3.95 1.65 2.38
N ALA A 51 -4.67 2.53 3.09
CA ALA A 51 -5.01 2.32 4.50
C ALA A 51 -5.93 1.09 4.70
N ALA A 52 -6.85 0.82 3.78
CA ALA A 52 -7.68 -0.39 3.81
C ALA A 52 -6.86 -1.67 3.59
N LEU A 53 -5.86 -1.64 2.71
CA LEU A 53 -4.94 -2.76 2.49
C LEU A 53 -4.12 -3.07 3.75
N LEU A 54 -3.67 -2.05 4.49
CA LEU A 54 -3.00 -2.25 5.77
C LEU A 54 -3.94 -2.92 6.80
N ARG A 55 -5.18 -2.41 6.94
CA ARG A 55 -6.18 -3.04 7.82
C ARG A 55 -6.49 -4.49 7.44
N LYS A 56 -6.49 -4.80 6.14
CA LYS A 56 -6.65 -6.18 5.64
C LYS A 56 -5.51 -7.07 6.12
N ARG A 57 -4.25 -6.59 6.09
CA ARG A 57 -3.09 -7.32 6.64
C ARG A 57 -3.26 -7.60 8.12
N ASP A 58 -3.62 -6.59 8.92
CA ASP A 58 -3.84 -6.74 10.36
C ASP A 58 -4.97 -7.74 10.66
N THR A 59 -6.05 -7.68 9.89
CA THR A 59 -7.20 -8.58 10.03
C THR A 59 -6.82 -10.03 9.71
N LEU A 60 -6.01 -10.26 8.66
CA LEU A 60 -5.50 -11.59 8.34
C LEU A 60 -4.56 -12.10 9.43
N GLN A 61 -3.61 -11.28 9.88
CA GLN A 61 -2.67 -11.65 10.93
C GLN A 61 -3.39 -12.04 12.22
N LYS A 62 -4.37 -11.24 12.64
CA LYS A 62 -5.19 -11.54 13.82
C LYS A 62 -5.88 -12.91 13.71
N GLN A 63 -6.43 -13.23 12.53
CA GLN A 63 -7.07 -14.53 12.31
C GLN A 63 -6.06 -15.68 12.38
N LEU A 64 -4.84 -15.50 11.84
CA LEU A 64 -3.76 -16.49 11.96
C LEU A 64 -3.39 -16.72 13.43
N ASP A 65 -3.17 -15.63 14.18
CA ASP A 65 -2.80 -15.68 15.59
C ASP A 65 -3.87 -16.38 16.43
N ASP A 66 -5.14 -16.04 16.20
CA ASP A 66 -6.28 -16.64 16.89
C ASP A 66 -6.40 -18.14 16.55
N TRP A 67 -6.23 -18.53 15.27
CA TRP A 67 -6.27 -19.93 14.84
C TRP A 67 -5.22 -20.80 15.53
N HIS A 68 -3.98 -20.28 15.63
CA HIS A 68 -2.88 -20.98 16.30
C HIS A 68 -3.07 -21.05 17.81
N ARG A 69 -3.54 -19.96 18.44
CA ARG A 69 -3.79 -19.93 19.90
C ARG A 69 -4.86 -20.95 20.32
N GLU A 70 -5.93 -21.08 19.54
CA GLU A 70 -7.00 -22.07 19.81
C GLU A 70 -6.53 -23.53 19.67
N ARG A 71 -5.40 -23.76 18.98
CA ARG A 71 -4.83 -25.08 18.69
C ARG A 71 -3.48 -25.30 19.38
N GLU A 72 -3.17 -24.51 20.40
CA GLU A 72 -1.94 -24.62 21.15
C GLU A 72 -1.71 -26.07 21.66
N GLY A 73 -0.49 -26.56 21.50
CA GLY A 73 -0.10 -27.92 21.90
C GLY A 73 -0.59 -29.05 20.98
N ARG A 74 -1.25 -28.74 19.87
CA ARG A 74 -1.65 -29.72 18.84
C ARG A 74 -0.72 -29.63 17.63
N ASP A 75 -0.48 -30.77 17.00
CA ASP A 75 0.15 -30.79 15.68
C ASP A 75 -0.75 -30.11 14.65
N ILE A 76 -0.15 -29.39 13.69
CA ILE A 76 -0.87 -28.70 12.63
C ILE A 76 -1.27 -29.69 11.54
N ASP A 77 -2.57 -29.90 11.35
CA ASP A 77 -3.09 -30.57 10.17
C ASP A 77 -2.99 -29.63 8.95
N SER A 78 -2.19 -30.03 7.97
CA SER A 78 -1.92 -29.22 6.78
C SER A 78 -3.14 -29.02 5.87
N ALA A 79 -4.04 -30.01 5.80
CA ALA A 79 -5.26 -29.92 5.00
C ALA A 79 -6.28 -28.99 5.67
N GLU A 80 -6.43 -29.08 7.00
CA GLU A 80 -7.26 -28.16 7.78
C GLU A 80 -6.73 -26.73 7.65
N TYR A 81 -5.43 -26.53 7.86
CA TYR A 81 -4.81 -25.22 7.82
C TYR A 81 -4.92 -24.57 6.43
N ARG A 82 -4.68 -25.34 5.35
CA ARG A 82 -4.88 -24.84 3.99
C ARG A 82 -6.33 -24.41 3.74
N LYS A 83 -7.30 -25.20 4.19
CA LYS A 83 -8.73 -24.85 4.07
C LYS A 83 -9.04 -23.55 4.83
N PHE A 84 -8.48 -23.39 6.02
CA PHE A 84 -8.60 -22.15 6.79
C PHE A 84 -8.02 -20.94 6.03
N LEU A 85 -6.80 -21.05 5.49
CA LEU A 85 -6.17 -19.96 4.73
C LEU A 85 -6.97 -19.54 3.48
N LEU A 86 -7.59 -20.50 2.79
CA LEU A 86 -8.50 -20.21 1.68
C LEU A 86 -9.77 -19.50 2.17
N ASN A 87 -10.36 -19.96 3.28
CA ASN A 87 -11.61 -19.39 3.81
C ASN A 87 -11.45 -17.94 4.27
N ILE A 88 -10.32 -17.59 4.87
CA ILE A 88 -10.04 -16.21 5.30
C ILE A 88 -9.56 -15.30 4.16
N GLY A 89 -9.38 -15.86 2.96
CA GLY A 89 -8.87 -15.13 1.79
C GLY A 89 -7.38 -14.78 1.87
N TYR A 90 -6.62 -15.50 2.69
CA TYR A 90 -5.16 -15.42 2.72
C TYR A 90 -4.57 -16.12 1.50
N MET A 91 -5.06 -17.33 1.20
CA MET A 91 -4.84 -18.00 -0.08
C MET A 91 -5.99 -17.67 -1.03
N ALA A 92 -5.66 -17.30 -2.25
CA ALA A 92 -6.60 -17.18 -3.36
C ALA A 92 -6.52 -18.45 -4.24
N PRO A 93 -7.59 -18.78 -4.99
CA PRO A 93 -7.46 -19.76 -6.06
C PRO A 93 -6.44 -19.27 -7.10
N GLU A 94 -5.74 -20.22 -7.71
CA GLU A 94 -4.84 -19.93 -8.82
C GLU A 94 -5.66 -19.38 -10.01
N GLY A 95 -5.13 -18.32 -10.64
CA GLY A 95 -5.74 -17.73 -11.83
C GLY A 95 -5.32 -18.45 -13.11
N ASP A 96 -5.88 -18.04 -14.23
CA ASP A 96 -5.51 -18.58 -15.55
C ASP A 96 -4.05 -18.26 -15.89
N ALA A 97 -3.42 -19.11 -16.70
CA ALA A 97 -2.09 -18.87 -17.23
C ALA A 97 -2.08 -17.59 -18.10
N PHE A 98 -1.08 -16.73 -17.89
CA PHE A 98 -0.86 -15.51 -18.65
C PHE A 98 0.63 -15.27 -18.86
N GLU A 99 0.96 -14.41 -19.83
CA GLU A 99 2.34 -13.98 -20.09
C GLU A 99 2.51 -12.50 -19.75
N ALA A 100 3.69 -12.13 -19.24
CA ALA A 100 4.01 -10.73 -18.98
C ALA A 100 4.17 -9.97 -20.30
N SER A 101 3.53 -8.80 -20.41
CA SER A 101 3.49 -7.99 -21.64
C SER A 101 4.39 -6.75 -21.61
N THR A 102 5.29 -6.65 -20.63
CA THR A 102 6.09 -5.45 -20.38
C THR A 102 7.02 -5.13 -21.56
N THR A 103 7.03 -3.87 -22.00
CA THR A 103 7.95 -3.34 -23.03
C THR A 103 8.74 -2.14 -22.46
N ASN A 104 9.78 -1.71 -23.19
CA ASN A 104 10.57 -0.50 -22.87
C ASN A 104 10.01 0.75 -23.54
#